data_AF-A0A4S4CLH4-F1
#
_entry.id   AF-A0A4S4CLH4-F1
#
_cell.length_a   1.000
_cell.length_b   1.000
_cell.length_c   1.000
_cell.angle_alpha   90.00
_cell.angle_beta   90.00
_cell.angle_gamma   90.00
#
_symmetry.space_group_name_H-M   'P 1'
#
loop_
_entity.id
_entity.type
_entity.pdbx_description
1 polymer ?
#
loop_
_entity_poly.entity_id
_entity_poly.type
_entity_poly.pdbx_seq_one_letter_code
_entity_poly.pdbx_strand_id
1 'polypeptide(L)'
;MFGVFPITTWTYTTGSVAVNHLNPMTQDFHAGFGLGGGDHQHIAVADEGGFALAAIQRLNIQNPRLDKQNRTVKVQLSVLEKR
;
A
#
# COMPACT_ATOMS: atom_id res chain seq x y z
N MET A 1 -2.47 -5.30 10.71
CA MET A 1 -3.11 -4.86 9.45
C MET A 1 -2.47 -3.52 9.14
N PHE A 2 -1.80 -3.36 7.99
CA PHE A 2 -1.36 -2.02 7.59
C PHE A 2 -2.62 -1.22 7.27
N GLY A 3 -2.79 -0.05 7.87
CA GLY A 3 -3.86 0.87 7.50
C GLY A 3 -3.71 1.23 6.02
N VAL A 4 -4.83 1.28 5.29
CA VAL A 4 -4.84 1.77 3.91
C VAL A 4 -5.12 3.26 3.97
N PHE A 5 -4.24 4.07 3.39
CA PHE A 5 -4.40 5.51 3.23
C PHE A 5 -4.35 5.85 1.75
N PRO A 6 -4.96 6.98 1.34
CA PRO A 6 -5.04 7.34 -0.07
C PRO A 6 -3.65 7.66 -0.62
N ILE A 7 -3.32 7.09 -1.77
CA ILE A 7 -2.24 7.60 -2.61
C ILE A 7 -2.78 8.84 -3.31
N THR A 8 -2.14 9.98 -3.08
CA THR A 8 -2.60 11.27 -3.60
C THR A 8 -1.50 11.94 -4.39
N THR A 9 -1.89 12.80 -5.32
CA THR A 9 -0.95 13.74 -5.95
C THR A 9 -0.99 15.05 -5.19
N TRP A 10 0.16 15.56 -4.79
CA TRP A 10 0.26 16.80 -4.02
C TRP A 10 1.54 17.58 -4.35
N THR A 11 1.59 18.84 -3.95
CA THR A 11 2.75 19.73 -4.12
C THR A 11 2.97 20.50 -2.83
N TYR A 12 4.24 20.80 -2.50
CA TYR A 12 4.54 21.66 -1.36
C TYR A 12 3.95 23.06 -1.54
N THR A 13 3.43 23.64 -0.46
CA THR A 13 2.95 25.04 -0.46
C THR A 13 4.10 26.05 -0.60
N THR A 14 5.33 25.61 -0.32
CA THR A 14 6.56 26.41 -0.40
C THR A 14 7.46 25.89 -1.52
N GLY A 15 7.87 26.76 -2.44
CA GLY A 15 8.79 26.42 -3.52
C GLY A 15 8.56 27.28 -4.77
N SER A 16 9.61 27.59 -5.52
CA SER A 16 9.53 28.39 -6.75
C SER A 16 8.97 27.61 -7.95
N VAL A 17 8.97 26.27 -7.87
CA VAL A 17 8.49 25.38 -8.92
C VAL A 17 7.53 24.37 -8.30
N ALA A 18 6.32 24.28 -8.84
CA ALA A 18 5.33 23.28 -8.43
C ALA A 18 5.78 21.89 -8.90
N VAL A 19 6.43 21.13 -8.00
CA VAL A 19 6.76 19.72 -8.24
C VAL A 19 5.59 18.86 -7.73
N ASN A 20 5.08 17.98 -8.59
CA ASN A 20 4.07 17.02 -8.20
C ASN A 20 4.73 15.80 -7.55
N HIS A 21 4.27 15.46 -6.36
CA HIS A 21 4.59 14.24 -5.63
C HIS A 21 3.40 13.29 -5.72
N LEU A 22 3.67 11.98 -5.78
CA LEU A 22 2.65 10.93 -5.79
C LEU A 22 2.94 9.97 -4.65
N ASN A 23 2.31 10.20 -3.50
CA ASN A 23 2.51 9.44 -2.27
C ASN A 23 1.38 9.76 -1.27
N PRO A 24 1.29 9.01 -0.16
CA PRO A 24 0.49 9.46 0.99
C PRO A 24 0.96 10.84 1.45
N MET A 25 0.04 11.65 1.96
CA MET A 25 0.43 12.85 2.70
C MET A 25 1.19 12.44 3.96
N THR A 26 2.21 13.20 4.35
CA THR A 26 3.05 12.85 5.50
C THR A 26 2.25 12.68 6.79
N GLN A 27 1.26 13.54 7.04
CA GLN A 27 0.43 13.46 8.25
C GLN A 27 -0.40 12.18 8.29
N ASP A 28 -0.90 11.72 7.13
CA ASP A 28 -1.65 10.47 7.02
C ASP A 28 -0.72 9.26 7.24
N PHE A 29 0.49 9.32 6.70
CA PHE A 29 1.53 8.31 6.94
C PHE A 29 1.89 8.22 8.42
N HIS A 30 2.10 9.37 9.07
CA HIS A 30 2.38 9.45 10.50
C HIS A 30 1.22 8.91 11.35
N ALA A 31 -0.02 9.32 11.07
CA ALA A 31 -1.21 8.81 11.76
C ALA A 31 -1.42 7.30 11.57
N GLY A 32 -1.03 6.77 10.40
CA GLY A 32 -1.16 5.35 10.07
C GLY A 32 -0.09 4.45 10.70
N PHE A 33 1.14 4.94 10.88
CA PHE A 33 2.28 4.12 11.31
C PHE A 33 2.95 4.54 12.61
N GLY A 34 2.77 5.77 13.06
CA GLY A 34 3.48 6.32 14.22
C GLY A 34 5.00 6.47 14.01
N LEU A 35 5.46 6.50 12.75
CA LEU A 35 6.88 6.69 12.39
C LEU A 35 7.19 8.18 12.23
N GLY A 36 8.46 8.59 12.31
CA GLY A 36 8.87 9.99 12.23
C GLY A 36 8.85 10.77 13.55
N GLY A 37 8.34 10.18 14.63
CA GLY A 37 8.36 10.81 15.97
C GLY A 37 7.60 12.14 15.99
N GLY A 38 8.28 13.23 16.36
CA GLY A 38 7.69 14.58 16.35
C GLY A 38 7.67 15.25 14.97
N ASP A 39 8.31 14.66 13.95
CA ASP A 39 8.29 15.17 12.58
C ASP A 39 7.11 14.58 11.81
N HIS A 40 6.13 15.44 11.52
CA HIS A 40 4.94 15.11 10.73
C HIS A 40 4.94 15.84 9.36
N GLN A 41 6.07 16.43 8.97
CA GLN A 41 6.22 17.17 7.71
C GLN A 41 7.06 16.40 6.69
N HIS A 42 7.94 15.50 7.15
CA HIS A 42 8.75 14.64 6.30
C HIS A 42 8.52 13.15 6.54
N ILE A 43 8.74 12.35 5.50
CA ILE A 43 8.86 10.89 5.58
C ILE A 43 10.34 10.57 5.37
N ALA A 44 10.95 9.81 6.28
CA ALA A 44 12.32 9.34 6.07
C ALA A 44 12.36 8.34 4.90
N VAL A 45 13.35 8.47 4.02
CA VAL A 45 13.53 7.54 2.88
C VAL A 45 13.64 6.08 3.34
N ALA A 46 14.24 5.84 4.53
CA ALA A 46 14.31 4.51 5.13
C ALA A 46 12.93 3.96 5.52
N ASP A 47 12.04 4.80 6.05
CA ASP A 47 10.67 4.41 6.42
C ASP A 47 9.82 4.14 5.18
N GLU A 48 9.94 4.97 4.14
CA GLU A 48 9.29 4.75 2.84
C GLU A 48 9.75 3.43 2.19
N GLY A 49 11.07 3.17 2.22
CA GLY A 49 11.65 1.92 1.72
C GLY A 49 11.19 0.69 2.51
N GLY A 50 11.14 0.79 3.84
CA GLY A 50 10.62 -0.27 4.72
C GLY A 50 9.14 -0.56 4.46
N PHE A 51 8.33 0.50 4.30
CA PHE A 51 6.91 0.38 3.93
C PHE A 51 6.74 -0.34 2.58
N ALA A 52 7.49 0.08 1.55
CA ALA A 52 7.44 -0.55 0.23
C ALA A 52 7.82 -2.04 0.27
N LEU A 53 8.87 -2.40 1.01
CA LEU A 53 9.29 -3.79 1.17
C LEU A 53 8.22 -4.63 1.88
N ALA A 54 7.63 -4.11 2.96
CA ALA A 54 6.56 -4.78 3.69
C ALA A 54 5.32 -5.01 2.82
N ALA A 55 4.95 -4.02 2.00
CA ALA A 55 3.85 -4.14 1.04
C ALA A 55 4.13 -5.24 0.00
N ILE A 56 5.33 -5.27 -0.59
CA ILE A 56 5.73 -6.29 -1.57
C ILE A 56 5.71 -7.69 -0.95
N GLN A 57 6.28 -7.87 0.26
CA GLN A 57 6.27 -9.16 0.96
C GLN A 57 4.84 -9.64 1.21
N ARG A 58 3.94 -8.73 1.60
CA ARG A 58 2.53 -9.07 1.81
C ARG A 58 1.84 -9.49 0.51
N LEU A 59 2.08 -8.79 -0.59
CA LEU A 59 1.55 -9.15 -1.91
C LEU A 59 2.06 -10.51 -2.38
N ASN A 60 3.35 -10.80 -2.18
CA ASN A 60 3.95 -12.09 -2.50
C ASN A 60 3.30 -13.26 -1.74
N ILE A 61 2.79 -13.03 -0.53
CA ILE A 61 2.04 -14.04 0.24
C ILE A 61 0.57 -14.12 -0.25
N GLN A 62 -0.05 -12.97 -0.55
CA GLN A 62 -1.47 -12.92 -0.89
C GLN A 62 -1.77 -13.44 -2.30
N ASN A 63 -0.93 -13.14 -3.30
CA ASN A 63 -1.19 -13.51 -4.70
C ASN A 63 -1.30 -15.03 -4.89
N PRO A 64 -0.34 -15.86 -4.46
CA PRO A 64 -0.46 -17.32 -4.61
C PRO A 64 -1.65 -17.90 -3.83
N ARG A 65 -1.98 -17.30 -2.68
CA ARG A 65 -3.14 -17.72 -1.88
C ARG A 65 -4.45 -17.48 -2.62
N LEU A 66 -4.60 -16.29 -3.20
CA LEU A 66 -5.78 -15.93 -4.01
C LEU A 66 -5.87 -16.78 -5.27
N ASP A 67 -4.74 -17.04 -5.94
CA ASP A 67 -4.70 -17.93 -7.10
C ASP A 67 -5.16 -19.35 -6.77
N LYS A 68 -4.71 -19.89 -5.63
CA LYS A 68 -5.15 -21.21 -5.16
C LYS A 68 -6.65 -21.23 -4.91
N GLN A 69 -7.19 -20.21 -4.23
CA GLN A 69 -8.62 -20.08 -3.97
C GLN A 69 -9.43 -19.99 -5.27
N ASN A 70 -8.98 -19.17 -6.23
CA ASN A 70 -9.58 -19.06 -7.55
C ASN A 70 -9.60 -20.39 -8.30
N ARG A 71 -8.51 -21.17 -8.25
CA ARG A 71 -8.46 -22.51 -8.88
C ARG A 71 -9.46 -23.46 -8.23
N THR A 72 -9.53 -23.49 -6.90
CA THR A 72 -10.47 -24.35 -6.17
C THR A 72 -11.92 -24.02 -6.54
N VAL A 73 -12.29 -22.74 -6.53
CA VAL A 73 -13.65 -22.30 -6.88
C VAL A 73 -13.99 -22.66 -8.33
N LYS A 74 -13.07 -22.43 -9.28
CA LYS A 74 -13.26 -22.81 -10.69
C LYS A 74 -13.49 -24.31 -10.87
N VAL A 75 -12.73 -25.15 -10.16
CA VAL A 75 -12.92 -26.61 -10.18
C VAL A 75 -14.28 -26.98 -9.63
N GLN A 76 -14.68 -26.44 -8.48
CA GLN A 76 -15.99 -26.73 -7.88
C GLN A 76 -17.15 -26.33 -8.80
N LEU A 77 -17.07 -25.16 -9.42
CA LEU A 77 -18.07 -24.69 -10.39
C LEU A 77 -18.19 -25.66 -11.56
N SER A 78 -17.06 -26.07 -12.15
CA SER A 78 -17.07 -27.01 -13.29
C SER A 78 -17.65 -28.40 -12.95
N VAL A 79 -17.62 -28.80 -11.68
CA VAL A 79 -18.24 -30.06 -11.21
C VAL A 79 -19.74 -29.88 -11.05
N LEU A 80 -20.18 -28.73 -10.52
CA LEU A 80 -21.60 -28.43 -10.34
C LEU A 80 -22.32 -28.21 -11.67
N GLU A 81 -21.69 -27.54 -12.64
CA GLU A 81 -22.25 -27.32 -13.98
C GLU A 81 -22.46 -28.60 -14.78
N LYS A 82 -21.85 -29.72 -14.37
CA LYS A 82 -22.00 -31.05 -15.01
C LYS A 82 -23.05 -31.94 -14.34
N ARG A 83 -23.68 -31.48 -13.26
CA ARG A 83 -24.78 -32.17 -12.58
C ARG A 83 -26.12 -31.69 -13.12
#